data_AF-A0A7J7VXC6-F1
#
_entry.id   AF-A0A7J7VXC6-F1
#
_cell.length_a   1.000
_cell.length_b   1.000
_cell.length_c   1.000
_cell.angle_alpha   90.00
_cell.angle_beta   90.00
_cell.angle_gamma   90.00
#
_symmetry.space_group_name_H-M   'P 1'
#
loop_
_entity.id
_entity.type
_entity.pdbx_description
1 polymer ?
#
loop_
_entity_poly.entity_id
_entity_poly.type
_entity_poly.pdbx_seq_one_letter_code
_entity_poly.pdbx_strand_id
1 'polypeptide(L)'
;MRIRFTSPHPKDFPDEVLQLIHERDNICKQIHLPAQSGSSRVLEAMRRGYSREAYVELIHHVRESIPGVSLSSDFIAGFCGETEDDHLQTVSLLREVQYNMGFLFAYSMRQKTRAYHRLKDDVLEEVKLRRLEELITVFREEATKANKTSVGCTQLVLVEGLSKRSATELCGRNDGNLKVIFPDVEMEDATDSGLRVRAQPGDYVLVKITSASSQTLRGHVLCRTTLKDCSAHCSPE
;
A
#
# COMPACT_ATOMS: atom_id res chain seq x y z
N MET A 1 -18.09 -5.27 -8.63
CA MET A 1 -17.80 -4.93 -7.22
C MET A 1 -16.36 -5.27 -6.94
N ARG A 2 -15.55 -4.34 -6.41
CA ARG A 2 -14.17 -4.60 -5.97
C ARG A 2 -14.13 -5.07 -4.53
N ILE A 3 -13.31 -6.07 -4.24
CA ILE A 3 -13.07 -6.63 -2.91
C ILE A 3 -11.62 -6.36 -2.53
N ARG A 4 -11.39 -5.82 -1.34
CA ARG A 4 -10.05 -5.60 -0.77
C ARG A 4 -9.90 -6.42 0.49
N PHE A 5 -8.76 -7.09 0.61
CA PHE A 5 -8.43 -7.83 1.80
C PHE A 5 -7.53 -6.99 2.71
N THR A 6 -8.00 -6.66 3.91
CA THR A 6 -7.27 -5.84 4.88
C THR A 6 -7.03 -6.63 6.16
N SER A 7 -5.78 -6.65 6.62
CA SER A 7 -5.33 -7.18 7.91
C SER A 7 -5.30 -8.72 8.10
N PRO A 8 -4.68 -9.51 7.22
CA PRO A 8 -4.11 -10.79 7.65
C PRO A 8 -3.02 -10.58 8.72
N HIS A 9 -2.95 -11.51 9.67
CA HIS A 9 -1.74 -11.66 10.46
C HIS A 9 -0.68 -12.36 9.58
N PRO A 10 0.58 -11.86 9.48
CA PRO A 10 1.58 -12.42 8.56
C PRO A 10 1.85 -13.92 8.75
N LYS A 11 1.66 -14.44 9.96
CA LYS A 11 1.83 -15.87 10.26
C LYS A 11 0.83 -16.78 9.53
N ASP A 12 -0.36 -16.26 9.22
CA ASP A 12 -1.52 -17.06 8.79
C ASP A 12 -2.00 -16.58 7.41
N PHE A 13 -1.11 -16.60 6.40
CA PHE A 13 -1.46 -16.26 5.02
C PHE A 13 -1.43 -17.51 4.12
N PRO A 14 -2.58 -18.17 3.87
CA PRO A 14 -2.65 -19.40 3.07
C PRO A 14 -2.40 -19.14 1.59
N ASP A 15 -1.81 -20.12 0.90
CA ASP A 15 -1.59 -20.07 -0.55
C ASP A 15 -2.90 -19.97 -1.33
N GLU A 16 -3.99 -20.56 -0.82
CA GLU A 16 -5.30 -20.47 -1.46
C GLU A 16 -5.81 -19.02 -1.53
N VAL A 17 -5.42 -18.18 -0.56
CA VAL A 17 -5.77 -16.75 -0.58
C VAL A 17 -4.95 -16.01 -1.63
N LEU A 18 -3.65 -16.32 -1.77
CA LEU A 18 -2.81 -15.72 -2.82
C LEU A 18 -3.32 -16.10 -4.21
N GLN A 19 -3.64 -17.37 -4.42
CA GLN A 19 -4.19 -17.87 -5.66
C GLN A 19 -5.53 -17.19 -5.99
N LEU A 20 -6.42 -17.03 -5.02
CA LEU A 20 -7.70 -16.37 -5.23
C LEU A 20 -7.54 -14.89 -5.61
N ILE A 21 -6.58 -14.18 -5.00
CA ILE A 21 -6.26 -12.79 -5.37
C ILE A 21 -5.70 -12.73 -6.79
N HIS A 22 -4.86 -13.71 -7.18
CA HIS A 22 -4.30 -13.77 -8.53
C HIS A 22 -5.35 -14.01 -9.62
N GLU A 23 -6.26 -14.96 -9.40
CA GLU A 23 -7.21 -15.44 -10.42
C GLU A 23 -8.44 -14.55 -10.62
N ARG A 24 -8.75 -13.65 -9.68
CA ARG A 24 -10.01 -12.90 -9.66
C ARG A 24 -9.77 -11.40 -9.89
N ASP A 25 -10.17 -10.91 -11.07
CA ASP A 25 -10.07 -9.48 -11.43
C ASP A 25 -10.83 -8.53 -10.48
N ASN A 26 -11.80 -9.07 -9.74
CA ASN A 26 -12.58 -8.30 -8.78
C ASN A 26 -12.02 -8.28 -7.36
N ILE A 27 -10.93 -9.02 -7.12
CA ILE A 27 -10.15 -8.96 -5.90
C ILE A 27 -8.90 -8.13 -6.17
N CYS A 28 -8.75 -7.04 -5.43
CA CYS A 28 -7.65 -6.12 -5.62
C CYS A 28 -6.31 -6.75 -5.26
N LYS A 29 -5.28 -6.55 -6.11
CA LYS A 29 -3.89 -6.94 -5.88
C LYS A 29 -3.20 -6.04 -4.84
N GLN A 30 -3.77 -5.97 -3.66
CA GLN A 30 -3.24 -5.21 -2.53
C GLN A 30 -3.30 -6.06 -1.27
N ILE A 31 -2.17 -6.18 -0.57
CA ILE A 31 -2.08 -6.91 0.69
C ILE A 31 -1.54 -5.97 1.78
N HIS A 32 -2.15 -6.04 2.95
CA HIS A 32 -1.69 -5.35 4.14
C HIS A 32 -1.05 -6.36 5.10
N LEU A 33 0.27 -6.31 5.26
CA LEU A 33 1.04 -7.23 6.09
C LEU A 33 1.78 -6.45 7.17
N PRO A 34 1.20 -6.28 8.37
CA PRO A 34 1.81 -5.50 9.45
C PRO A 34 3.14 -6.13 9.91
N ALA A 35 4.26 -5.54 9.51
CA ALA A 35 5.61 -5.97 9.92
C ALA A 35 5.92 -5.51 11.34
N GLN A 36 5.57 -4.28 11.68
CA GLN A 36 5.68 -3.65 13.01
C GLN A 36 7.12 -3.27 13.39
N SER A 37 8.08 -4.15 13.15
CA SER A 37 9.52 -3.91 13.27
C SER A 37 10.29 -4.78 12.27
N GLY A 38 11.49 -4.35 11.87
CA GLY A 38 12.42 -5.19 11.11
C GLY A 38 13.37 -6.02 11.96
N SER A 39 13.28 -5.95 13.29
CA SER A 39 14.12 -6.74 14.20
C SER A 39 13.37 -7.93 14.78
N SER A 40 13.89 -9.14 14.56
CA SER A 40 13.36 -10.38 15.14
C SER A 40 13.25 -10.33 16.67
N ARG A 41 14.21 -9.66 17.34
CA ARG A 41 14.21 -9.48 18.79
C ARG A 41 13.06 -8.58 19.26
N VAL A 42 12.81 -7.49 18.56
CA VAL A 42 11.68 -6.58 18.85
C VAL A 42 10.34 -7.27 18.52
N LEU A 43 10.27 -8.01 17.41
CA LEU A 43 9.09 -8.80 17.03
C LEU A 43 8.73 -9.86 18.09
N GLU A 44 9.73 -10.51 18.66
CA GLU A 44 9.55 -11.45 19.77
C GLU A 44 9.02 -10.74 21.03
N ALA A 45 9.58 -9.58 21.39
CA ALA A 45 9.10 -8.78 22.51
C ALA A 45 7.63 -8.30 22.31
N MET A 46 7.26 -8.00 21.06
CA MET A 46 5.89 -7.70 20.62
C MET A 46 4.97 -8.93 20.52
N ARG A 47 5.50 -10.15 20.68
CA ARG A 47 4.80 -11.45 20.52
C ARG A 47 4.17 -11.65 19.14
N ARG A 48 4.90 -11.30 18.09
CA ARG A 48 4.45 -11.52 16.71
C ARG A 48 4.48 -12.99 16.27
N GLY A 49 5.36 -13.80 16.86
CA GLY A 49 5.43 -15.23 16.57
C GLY A 49 5.96 -15.56 15.17
N TYR A 50 6.69 -14.63 14.56
CA TYR A 50 7.47 -14.79 13.33
C TYR A 50 8.76 -13.95 13.45
N SER A 51 9.79 -14.30 12.69
CA SER A 51 11.04 -13.55 12.59
C SER A 51 11.03 -12.61 11.37
N ARG A 52 12.05 -11.75 11.27
CA ARG A 52 12.27 -10.91 10.08
C ARG A 52 12.42 -11.78 8.83
N GLU A 53 13.20 -12.85 8.92
CA GLU A 53 13.54 -13.74 7.80
C GLU A 53 12.27 -14.40 7.26
N ALA A 54 11.44 -14.97 8.14
CA ALA A 54 10.15 -15.54 7.76
C ALA A 54 9.20 -14.50 7.15
N TYR A 55 9.23 -13.26 7.63
CA TYR A 55 8.46 -12.17 7.04
C TYR A 55 8.95 -11.83 5.63
N VAL A 56 10.25 -11.74 5.41
CA VAL A 56 10.85 -11.47 4.09
C VAL A 56 10.54 -12.58 3.11
N GLU A 57 10.67 -13.85 3.52
CA GLU A 57 10.27 -15.02 2.72
C GLU A 57 8.80 -14.93 2.28
N LEU A 58 7.89 -14.59 3.19
CA LEU A 58 6.49 -14.36 2.86
C LEU A 58 6.30 -13.24 1.82
N ILE A 59 7.05 -12.15 1.94
CA ILE A 59 6.98 -11.04 0.98
C ILE A 59 7.43 -11.48 -0.42
N HIS A 60 8.49 -12.29 -0.51
CA HIS A 60 8.94 -12.86 -1.78
C HIS A 60 7.85 -13.75 -2.39
N HIS A 61 7.31 -14.68 -1.59
CA HIS A 61 6.24 -15.58 -2.02
C HIS A 61 4.99 -14.85 -2.52
N VAL A 62 4.59 -13.78 -1.82
CA VAL A 62 3.47 -12.90 -2.21
C VAL A 62 3.72 -12.24 -3.57
N ARG A 63 4.93 -11.73 -3.80
CA ARG A 63 5.29 -11.05 -5.06
C ARG A 63 5.38 -12.01 -6.24
N GLU A 64 5.87 -13.23 -6.00
CA GLU A 64 5.91 -14.30 -6.99
C GLU A 64 4.49 -14.76 -7.37
N SER A 65 3.63 -14.92 -6.38
CA SER A 65 2.24 -15.38 -6.57
C SER A 65 1.35 -14.31 -7.22
N ILE A 66 1.55 -13.03 -6.89
CA ILE A 66 0.72 -11.93 -7.37
C ILE A 66 1.61 -10.86 -8.01
N PRO A 67 1.93 -10.99 -9.31
CA PRO A 67 2.71 -9.99 -10.02
C PRO A 67 2.07 -8.59 -9.94
N GLY A 68 2.86 -7.60 -9.56
CA GLY A 68 2.41 -6.21 -9.41
C GLY A 68 1.62 -5.93 -8.13
N VAL A 69 1.62 -6.84 -7.15
CA VAL A 69 0.95 -6.63 -5.85
C VAL A 69 1.46 -5.37 -5.15
N SER A 70 0.52 -4.57 -4.64
CA SER A 70 0.83 -3.45 -3.78
C SER A 70 0.85 -3.87 -2.31
N LEU A 71 1.92 -3.52 -1.61
CA LEU A 71 2.11 -3.88 -0.22
C LEU A 71 1.90 -2.69 0.70
N SER A 72 1.29 -2.96 1.85
CA SER A 72 1.17 -1.98 2.91
C SER A 72 1.47 -2.59 4.27
N SER A 73 1.94 -1.79 5.21
CA SER A 73 2.38 -2.27 6.52
C SER A 73 2.28 -1.18 7.59
N ASP A 74 2.29 -1.61 8.85
CA ASP A 74 2.40 -0.75 10.02
C ASP A 74 3.79 -0.89 10.65
N PHE A 75 4.33 0.20 11.18
CA PHE A 75 5.61 0.24 11.87
C PHE A 75 5.49 1.01 13.18
N ILE A 76 6.15 0.51 14.22
CA ILE A 76 6.24 1.16 15.53
C ILE A 76 7.72 1.45 15.81
N ALA A 77 8.08 2.73 15.85
CA ALA A 77 9.41 3.18 16.23
C ALA A 77 9.52 3.35 17.74
N GLY A 78 10.66 2.94 18.33
CA GLY A 78 10.95 3.19 19.73
C GLY A 78 10.20 2.27 20.70
N PHE A 79 9.91 1.04 20.30
CA PHE A 79 9.31 0.05 21.20
C PHE A 79 10.20 -0.22 22.43
N CYS A 80 9.60 -0.70 23.52
CA CYS A 80 10.31 -1.03 24.76
C CYS A 80 11.55 -1.91 24.48
N GLY A 81 12.72 -1.44 24.91
CA GLY A 81 14.01 -2.10 24.77
C GLY A 81 14.62 -2.03 23.36
N GLU A 82 14.08 -1.26 22.42
CA GLU A 82 14.60 -1.13 21.04
C GLU A 82 15.96 -0.40 21.01
N THR A 83 17.00 -1.07 20.51
CA THR A 83 18.33 -0.49 20.36
C THR A 83 18.49 0.18 18.99
N GLU A 84 19.62 0.85 18.76
CA GLU A 84 19.89 1.47 17.46
C GLU A 84 20.01 0.44 16.34
N ASP A 85 20.58 -0.73 16.62
CA ASP A 85 20.70 -1.80 15.63
C ASP A 85 19.32 -2.32 15.19
N ASP A 86 18.38 -2.48 16.12
CA ASP A 86 17.01 -2.92 15.78
C ASP A 86 16.26 -1.89 14.93
N HIS A 87 16.50 -0.60 15.19
CA HIS A 87 15.95 0.47 14.37
C HIS A 87 16.55 0.45 12.96
N LEU A 88 17.86 0.27 12.82
CA LEU A 88 18.52 0.13 11.51
C LEU A 88 18.05 -1.11 10.76
N GLN A 89 17.75 -2.21 11.46
CA GLN A 89 17.10 -3.37 10.86
C GLN A 89 15.71 -3.00 10.31
N THR A 90 14.91 -2.21 11.04
CA THR A 90 13.62 -1.71 10.57
C THR A 90 13.76 -0.81 9.34
N VAL A 91 14.75 0.10 9.34
CA VAL A 91 15.09 0.93 8.17
C VAL A 91 15.46 0.07 6.96
N SER A 92 16.29 -0.96 7.14
CA SER A 92 16.68 -1.86 6.06
C SER A 92 15.50 -2.66 5.49
N LEU A 93 14.56 -3.09 6.33
CA LEU A 93 13.36 -3.81 5.88
C LEU A 93 12.46 -2.91 5.00
N LEU A 94 12.32 -1.62 5.34
CA LEU A 94 11.60 -0.66 4.50
C LEU A 94 12.21 -0.54 3.09
N ARG A 95 13.55 -0.54 3.00
CA ARG A 95 14.28 -0.49 1.73
C ARG A 95 14.14 -1.76 0.92
N GLU A 96 14.18 -2.91 1.57
CA GLU A 96 14.08 -4.23 0.95
C GLU A 96 12.67 -4.50 0.40
N VAL A 97 11.64 -4.20 1.18
CA VAL A 97 10.24 -4.54 0.85
C VAL A 97 9.55 -3.47 0.01
N GLN A 98 9.99 -2.21 0.04
CA GLN A 98 9.47 -1.13 -0.83
C GLN A 98 7.93 -1.01 -0.81
N TYR A 99 7.36 -0.78 0.38
CA TYR A 99 5.91 -0.67 0.55
C TYR A 99 5.31 0.53 -0.21
N ASN A 100 4.09 0.35 -0.73
CA ASN A 100 3.31 1.41 -1.38
C ASN A 100 2.58 2.30 -0.36
N MET A 101 2.21 1.73 0.79
CA MET A 101 1.52 2.42 1.89
C MET A 101 2.13 2.01 3.23
N GLY A 102 2.36 2.99 4.10
CA GLY A 102 2.96 2.77 5.41
C GLY A 102 2.22 3.56 6.48
N PHE A 103 1.91 2.90 7.60
CA PHE A 103 1.38 3.53 8.80
C PHE A 103 2.46 3.49 9.88
N LEU A 104 3.15 4.61 10.08
CA LEU A 104 4.31 4.68 10.95
C LEU A 104 3.96 5.49 12.19
N PHE A 105 4.25 4.93 13.37
CA PHE A 105 3.92 5.54 14.66
C PHE A 105 5.12 5.45 15.60
N ALA A 106 5.30 6.47 16.44
CA ALA A 106 6.14 6.34 17.62
C ALA A 106 5.41 5.48 18.67
N TYR A 107 6.14 4.66 19.40
CA TYR A 107 5.56 3.83 20.45
C TYR A 107 5.00 4.69 21.59
N SER A 108 3.70 4.54 21.81
CA SER A 108 2.99 5.09 22.96
C SER A 108 2.46 3.96 23.84
N MET A 109 2.70 4.00 25.15
CA MET A 109 2.11 3.04 26.08
C MET A 109 0.57 3.11 26.07
N ARG A 110 -0.07 1.93 26.10
CA ARG A 110 -1.53 1.80 26.21
C ARG A 110 -1.88 0.88 27.38
N GLN A 111 -2.69 1.39 28.32
CA GLN A 111 -2.96 0.75 29.63
C GLN A 111 -3.44 -0.72 29.54
N LYS A 112 -4.12 -1.11 28.46
CA LYS A 112 -4.67 -2.48 28.29
C LYS A 112 -3.72 -3.45 27.57
N THR A 113 -2.45 -3.09 27.38
CA THR A 113 -1.50 -3.91 26.63
C THR A 113 -0.58 -4.70 27.55
N ARG A 114 -0.13 -5.87 27.10
CA ARG A 114 0.92 -6.63 27.79
C ARG A 114 2.18 -5.79 27.99
N ALA A 115 2.55 -4.98 26.99
CA ALA A 115 3.72 -4.11 27.07
C ALA A 115 3.62 -3.18 28.29
N TYR A 116 2.46 -2.56 28.53
CA TYR A 116 2.20 -1.75 29.72
C TYR A 116 2.40 -2.52 31.04
N HIS A 117 2.02 -3.80 31.09
CA HIS A 117 2.09 -4.60 32.34
C HIS A 117 3.43 -5.31 32.56
N ARG A 118 4.23 -5.54 31.52
CA ARG A 118 5.36 -6.48 31.56
C ARG A 118 6.67 -5.90 31.05
N LEU A 119 6.64 -4.75 30.37
CA LEU A 119 7.82 -4.12 29.81
C LEU A 119 7.98 -2.73 30.41
N LYS A 120 9.23 -2.28 30.50
CA LYS A 120 9.57 -0.91 30.84
C LYS A 120 9.73 -0.13 29.53
N ASP A 121 9.07 1.02 29.44
CA ASP A 121 9.32 1.98 28.37
C ASP A 121 10.62 2.74 28.71
N ASP A 122 11.72 2.28 28.13
CA ASP A 122 13.09 2.73 28.39
C ASP A 122 13.72 3.48 27.21
N VAL A 123 12.99 3.66 26.11
CA VAL A 123 13.38 4.51 24.99
C VAL A 123 12.86 5.93 25.23
N LEU A 124 13.76 6.92 25.20
CA LEU A 124 13.40 8.32 25.38
C LEU A 124 12.50 8.82 24.25
N GLU A 125 11.53 9.68 24.56
CA GLU A 125 10.57 10.23 23.58
C GLU A 125 11.28 10.88 22.38
N GLU A 126 12.34 11.66 22.62
CA GLU A 126 13.13 12.28 21.56
C GLU A 126 13.75 11.26 20.60
N VAL A 127 14.16 10.09 21.11
CA VAL A 127 14.70 9.00 20.30
C VAL A 127 13.59 8.35 19.49
N LYS A 128 12.40 8.14 20.06
CA LYS A 128 11.24 7.60 19.33
C LYS A 128 10.85 8.50 18.17
N LEU A 129 10.80 9.81 18.39
CA LEU A 129 10.44 10.80 17.38
C LEU A 129 11.49 10.90 16.26
N ARG A 130 12.78 10.94 16.61
CA ARG A 130 13.88 10.89 15.62
C ARG A 130 13.77 9.64 14.75
N ARG A 131 13.59 8.46 15.37
CA ARG A 131 13.45 7.18 14.65
C ARG A 131 12.22 7.18 13.75
N LEU A 132 11.08 7.65 14.23
CA LEU A 132 9.87 7.78 13.43
C LEU A 132 10.10 8.66 12.19
N GLU A 133 10.76 9.81 12.35
CA GLU A 133 11.08 10.72 11.25
C GLU A 133 11.99 10.05 10.21
N GLU A 134 12.98 9.29 10.66
CA GLU A 134 13.85 8.50 9.77
C GLU A 134 13.05 7.45 9.01
N LEU A 135 12.19 6.67 9.69
CA LEU A 135 11.35 5.67 9.02
C LEU A 135 10.40 6.33 8.00
N ILE A 136 9.81 7.49 8.32
CA ILE A 136 8.94 8.24 7.40
C ILE A 136 9.72 8.70 6.17
N THR A 137 10.95 9.17 6.36
CA THR A 137 11.81 9.63 5.26
C THR A 137 12.14 8.49 4.32
N VAL A 138 12.65 7.38 4.85
CA VAL A 138 13.00 6.19 4.07
C VAL A 138 11.77 5.60 3.38
N PHE A 139 10.63 5.47 4.09
CA PHE A 139 9.39 5.02 3.49
C PHE A 139 8.96 5.90 2.31
N ARG A 140 9.02 7.23 2.44
CA ARG A 140 8.62 8.15 1.35
C ARG A 140 9.53 8.04 0.14
N GLU A 141 10.84 7.86 0.35
CA GLU A 141 11.79 7.65 -0.74
C GLU A 141 11.45 6.37 -1.51
N GLU A 142 11.29 5.25 -0.80
CA GLU A 142 11.02 3.95 -1.43
C GLU A 142 9.62 3.90 -2.07
N ALA A 143 8.59 4.43 -1.40
CA ALA A 143 7.25 4.54 -1.98
C ALA A 143 7.25 5.42 -3.24
N THR A 144 8.06 6.48 -3.28
CA THR A 144 8.20 7.30 -4.48
C THR A 144 8.88 6.53 -5.61
N LYS A 145 9.94 5.77 -5.32
CA LYS A 145 10.61 4.90 -6.32
C LYS A 145 9.64 3.85 -6.86
N ALA A 146 8.94 3.15 -5.97
CA ALA A 146 7.96 2.12 -6.32
C ALA A 146 6.81 2.70 -7.16
N ASN A 147 6.25 3.85 -6.77
CA ASN A 147 5.14 4.45 -7.52
C ASN A 147 5.57 5.05 -8.86
N LYS A 148 6.84 5.49 -9.01
CA LYS A 148 7.36 5.98 -10.29
C LYS A 148 7.36 4.93 -11.39
N THR A 149 7.45 3.64 -11.06
CA THR A 149 7.35 2.56 -12.07
C THR A 149 5.97 2.49 -12.72
N SER A 150 4.94 3.07 -12.09
CA SER A 150 3.60 3.18 -12.66
C SER A 150 3.48 4.28 -13.73
N VAL A 151 4.44 5.20 -13.83
CA VAL A 151 4.39 6.28 -14.84
C VAL A 151 4.50 5.68 -16.24
N GLY A 152 3.58 6.04 -17.11
CA GLY A 152 3.45 5.45 -18.43
C GLY A 152 2.55 4.20 -18.46
N CYS A 153 2.13 3.64 -17.33
CA CYS A 153 1.16 2.56 -17.31
C CYS A 153 -0.28 3.10 -17.39
N THR A 154 -1.17 2.32 -18.00
CA THR A 154 -2.62 2.53 -17.92
C THR A 154 -3.17 1.72 -16.75
N GLN A 155 -3.98 2.34 -15.89
CA GLN A 155 -4.52 1.69 -14.70
C GLN A 155 -6.03 1.89 -14.58
N LEU A 156 -6.72 0.84 -14.13
CA LEU A 156 -8.15 0.87 -13.84
C LEU A 156 -8.43 1.53 -12.49
N VAL A 157 -9.15 2.64 -12.51
CA VAL A 157 -9.47 3.44 -11.33
C VAL A 157 -10.97 3.40 -11.06
N LEU A 158 -11.33 3.02 -9.83
CA LEU A 158 -12.70 3.19 -9.32
C LEU A 158 -12.84 4.62 -8.80
N VAL A 159 -13.76 5.38 -9.39
CA VAL A 159 -13.98 6.79 -9.06
C VAL A 159 -14.68 6.91 -7.71
N GLU A 160 -14.10 7.69 -6.79
CA GLU A 160 -14.67 7.99 -5.47
C GLU A 160 -15.40 9.35 -5.46
N GLY A 161 -14.97 10.30 -6.28
CA GLY A 161 -15.57 11.64 -6.40
C GLY A 161 -14.54 12.73 -6.61
N LEU A 162 -14.87 13.98 -6.26
CA LEU A 162 -13.96 15.12 -6.39
C LEU A 162 -12.74 15.01 -5.46
N SER A 163 -11.60 15.46 -5.95
CA SER A 163 -10.38 15.61 -5.16
C SER A 163 -10.60 16.66 -4.07
N LYS A 164 -10.24 16.33 -2.82
CA LYS A 164 -10.35 17.28 -1.69
C LYS A 164 -9.59 18.60 -1.90
N ARG A 165 -8.61 18.62 -2.82
CA ARG A 165 -7.74 19.77 -3.09
C ARG A 165 -8.09 20.51 -4.38
N SER A 166 -9.05 20.02 -5.16
CA SER A 166 -9.42 20.63 -6.44
C SER A 166 -10.87 20.33 -6.81
N ALA A 167 -11.62 21.36 -7.17
CA ALA A 167 -12.97 21.24 -7.72
C ALA A 167 -12.99 20.81 -9.20
N THR A 168 -11.84 20.76 -9.86
CA THR A 168 -11.71 20.40 -11.29
C THR A 168 -11.01 19.06 -11.51
N GLU A 169 -10.65 18.37 -10.43
CA GLU A 169 -10.04 17.04 -10.48
C GLU A 169 -10.92 16.03 -9.74
N LEU A 170 -11.06 14.84 -10.32
CA LEU A 170 -11.60 13.67 -9.66
C LEU A 170 -10.47 12.88 -8.98
N CYS A 171 -10.86 12.07 -8.01
CA CYS A 171 -10.00 11.06 -7.42
C CYS A 171 -10.71 9.72 -7.32
N GLY A 172 -9.90 8.68 -7.36
CA GLY A 172 -10.34 7.31 -7.18
C GLY A 172 -9.21 6.42 -6.71
N ARG A 173 -9.43 5.11 -6.69
CA ARG A 173 -8.40 4.13 -6.33
C ARG A 173 -8.17 3.09 -7.41
N ASN A 174 -6.90 2.80 -7.64
CA ASN A 174 -6.49 1.71 -8.52
C ASN A 174 -6.57 0.36 -7.78
N ASP A 175 -6.09 -0.69 -8.45
CA ASP A 175 -6.09 -2.05 -7.89
C ASP A 175 -5.23 -2.16 -6.62
N GLY A 176 -4.06 -1.54 -6.64
CA GLY A 176 -3.14 -1.44 -5.50
C GLY A 176 -3.60 -0.58 -4.32
N ASN A 177 -4.84 -0.07 -4.34
CA ASN A 177 -5.39 0.86 -3.35
C ASN A 177 -4.71 2.25 -3.33
N LEU A 178 -3.88 2.54 -4.33
CA LEU A 178 -3.26 3.85 -4.50
C LEU A 178 -4.29 4.85 -5.00
N LYS A 179 -4.22 6.06 -4.45
CA LYS A 179 -5.05 7.17 -4.89
C LYS A 179 -4.56 7.69 -6.23
N VAL A 180 -5.47 7.74 -7.20
CA VAL A 180 -5.21 8.31 -8.53
C VAL A 180 -6.05 9.58 -8.69
N ILE A 181 -5.41 10.67 -9.08
CA ILE A 181 -6.02 11.98 -9.32
C ILE A 181 -5.96 12.27 -10.82
N PHE A 182 -7.07 12.70 -11.39
CA PHE A 182 -7.16 13.02 -12.82
C PHE A 182 -8.21 14.12 -13.07
N PRO A 183 -8.13 14.88 -14.19
CA PRO A 183 -9.08 15.95 -14.48
C PRO A 183 -10.54 15.48 -14.63
N ASP A 184 -11.49 16.29 -14.17
CA ASP A 184 -12.92 16.08 -14.42
C ASP A 184 -13.30 16.59 -15.82
N VAL A 185 -13.18 15.71 -16.82
CA VAL A 185 -13.44 16.02 -18.24
C VAL A 185 -14.32 14.94 -18.88
N GLU A 186 -14.95 15.29 -19.99
CA GLU A 186 -15.67 14.32 -20.81
C GLU A 186 -14.71 13.35 -21.50
N MET A 187 -15.02 12.07 -21.41
CA MET A 187 -14.29 10.96 -22.01
C MET A 187 -15.23 10.06 -22.80
N GLU A 188 -14.67 9.21 -23.64
CA GLU A 188 -15.44 8.19 -24.35
C GLU A 188 -15.88 7.08 -23.38
N ASP A 189 -17.00 6.45 -23.68
CA ASP A 189 -17.40 5.20 -23.06
C ASP A 189 -16.97 4.01 -23.92
N ALA A 190 -16.12 3.14 -23.39
CA ALA A 190 -15.69 1.93 -24.07
C ALA A 190 -16.82 0.89 -24.25
N THR A 191 -17.91 1.01 -23.49
CA THR A 191 -19.09 0.13 -23.57
C THR A 191 -20.14 0.61 -24.57
N ASP A 192 -20.12 1.89 -24.94
CA ASP A 192 -21.05 2.49 -25.90
C ASP A 192 -20.30 3.49 -26.81
N SER A 193 -19.78 2.95 -27.91
CA SER A 193 -18.95 3.67 -28.86
C SER A 193 -19.69 4.88 -29.46
N GLY A 194 -19.18 6.08 -29.19
CA GLY A 194 -19.75 7.36 -29.65
C GLY A 194 -20.40 8.20 -28.55
N LEU A 195 -20.60 7.64 -27.35
CA LEU A 195 -21.10 8.37 -26.20
C LEU A 195 -19.94 9.04 -25.45
N ARG A 196 -20.05 10.36 -25.23
CA ARG A 196 -19.17 11.10 -24.31
C ARG A 196 -19.84 11.23 -22.95
N VAL A 197 -19.11 10.89 -21.89
CA VAL A 197 -19.61 10.89 -20.52
C VAL A 197 -18.61 11.58 -19.58
N ARG A 198 -19.13 12.14 -18.49
CA ARG A 198 -18.31 12.51 -17.33
C ARG A 198 -18.39 11.40 -16.29
N ALA A 199 -17.24 11.06 -15.70
CA ALA A 199 -17.17 10.01 -14.70
C ALA A 199 -17.92 10.41 -13.41
N GLN A 200 -18.67 9.47 -12.86
CA GLN A 200 -19.40 9.62 -11.60
C GLN A 200 -18.82 8.69 -10.53
N PRO A 201 -19.05 8.97 -9.23
CA PRO A 201 -18.70 8.02 -8.17
C PRO A 201 -19.28 6.64 -8.44
N GLY A 202 -18.43 5.61 -8.40
CA GLY A 202 -18.79 4.22 -8.72
C GLY A 202 -18.41 3.77 -10.14
N ASP A 203 -18.10 4.70 -11.04
CA ASP A 203 -17.61 4.36 -12.39
C ASP A 203 -16.19 3.79 -12.33
N TYR A 204 -15.86 2.98 -13.33
CA TYR A 204 -14.49 2.57 -13.59
C TYR A 204 -13.96 3.33 -14.81
N VAL A 205 -12.76 3.88 -14.70
CA VAL A 205 -12.10 4.61 -15.77
C VAL A 205 -10.67 4.12 -15.97
N LEU A 206 -10.20 4.13 -17.22
CA LEU A 206 -8.80 3.91 -17.52
C LEU A 206 -8.05 5.23 -17.42
N VAL A 207 -6.97 5.26 -16.64
CA VAL A 207 -6.14 6.45 -16.46
C VAL A 207 -4.71 6.11 -16.87
N LYS A 208 -4.14 6.88 -17.80
CA LYS A 208 -2.72 6.85 -18.13
C LYS A 208 -1.97 7.66 -17.10
N ILE A 209 -1.13 7.01 -16.29
CA ILE A 209 -0.38 7.66 -15.22
C ILE A 209 0.76 8.49 -15.82
N THR A 210 0.84 9.77 -15.45
CA THR A 210 1.85 10.73 -15.95
C THR A 210 2.83 11.16 -14.87
N SER A 211 2.44 11.10 -13.60
CA SER A 211 3.34 11.41 -12.48
C SER A 211 2.96 10.67 -11.22
N ALA A 212 3.93 10.54 -10.32
CA ALA A 212 3.79 9.80 -9.07
C ALA A 212 4.49 10.54 -7.92
N SER A 213 3.89 10.42 -6.74
CA SER A 213 4.49 10.79 -5.45
C SER A 213 4.48 9.57 -4.52
N SER A 214 4.96 9.73 -3.29
CA SER A 214 4.89 8.66 -2.28
C SER A 214 3.46 8.24 -1.89
N GLN A 215 2.44 9.08 -2.15
CA GLN A 215 1.07 8.83 -1.66
C GLN A 215 0.00 8.81 -2.77
N THR A 216 0.26 9.46 -3.90
CA THR A 216 -0.73 9.60 -4.98
C THR A 216 -0.09 9.47 -6.34
N LEU A 217 -0.86 8.92 -7.28
CA LEU A 217 -0.60 8.97 -8.72
C LEU A 217 -1.45 10.08 -9.36
N ARG A 218 -0.96 10.63 -10.46
CA ARG A 218 -1.66 11.61 -11.29
C ARG A 218 -1.61 11.15 -12.74
N GLY A 219 -2.67 11.42 -13.49
CA GLY A 219 -2.75 10.98 -14.88
C GLY A 219 -3.87 11.65 -15.68
N HIS A 220 -3.98 11.22 -16.93
CA HIS A 220 -5.07 11.62 -17.82
C HIS A 220 -6.02 10.45 -17.99
N VAL A 221 -7.32 10.75 -17.88
CA VAL A 221 -8.37 9.77 -18.14
C VAL A 221 -8.48 9.50 -19.64
N LEU A 222 -8.62 8.24 -20.01
CA LEU A 222 -8.73 7.79 -21.39
C LEU A 222 -10.20 7.55 -21.74
N CYS A 223 -10.87 6.66 -21.00
CA CYS A 223 -12.26 6.29 -21.22
C CYS A 223 -12.90 5.73 -19.95
N ARG A 224 -14.23 5.72 -19.92
CA ARG A 224 -15.03 4.92 -18.99
C ARG A 224 -15.02 3.47 -19.47
N THR A 225 -14.97 2.52 -18.55
CA THR A 225 -14.95 1.08 -18.86
C THR A 225 -15.61 0.28 -17.73
N THR A 226 -15.58 -1.05 -17.83
CA THR A 226 -15.97 -1.96 -16.76
C THR A 226 -14.76 -2.71 -16.21
N LEU A 227 -14.97 -3.37 -15.08
CA LEU A 227 -13.95 -4.23 -14.46
C LEU A 227 -13.53 -5.41 -15.36
N LYS A 228 -14.43 -5.90 -16.23
CA LYS A 228 -14.16 -7.06 -17.10
C LYS A 228 -13.45 -6.66 -18.38
N ASP A 229 -13.85 -5.54 -18.97
CA ASP A 229 -13.38 -5.12 -20.30
C ASP A 229 -11.98 -4.47 -20.28
N CYS A 230 -11.49 -4.11 -19.10
CA CYS A 230 -10.15 -3.55 -18.89
C CYS A 230 -9.01 -4.53 -19.23
N SER A 231 -9.22 -5.84 -19.06
CA SER A 231 -8.16 -6.85 -19.28
C SER A 231 -7.67 -6.86 -20.74
N ALA A 232 -8.50 -6.43 -21.68
CA ALA A 232 -8.17 -6.34 -23.11
C ALA A 232 -7.27 -5.14 -23.48
N HIS A 233 -7.08 -4.15 -22.59
CA HIS A 233 -6.35 -2.90 -22.89
C HIS A 233 -5.05 -2.74 -22.09
N CYS A 234 -4.75 -3.69 -21.20
CA CYS A 234 -3.55 -3.69 -20.35
C CYS A 234 -2.50 -4.73 -20.78
N SER A 235 -2.44 -5.06 -22.07
CA SER A 235 -1.30 -5.82 -22.60
C SER A 235 -0.12 -4.86 -22.81
N PRO A 236 1.07 -5.13 -22.25
CA PRO A 236 2.27 -4.41 -22.63
C PRO A 236 2.62 -4.76 -24.08
N GLU A 237 2.79 -3.75 -24.92
CA GLU A 237 3.58 -3.90 -26.16
C GLU A 237 5.05 -4.19 -25.82
#